data_AF-A0A6A3D7C9-F1
#
_entry.id   AF-A0A6A3D7C9-F1
#
_cell.length_a   1.000
_cell.length_b   1.000
_cell.length_c   1.000
_cell.angle_alpha   90.00
_cell.angle_beta   90.00
_cell.angle_gamma   90.00
#
_symmetry.space_group_name_H-M   'P 1'
#
loop_
_entity.id
_entity.type
_entity.pdbx_description
1 polymer ?
#
loop_
_entity_poly.entity_id
_entity_poly.type
_entity_poly.pdbx_seq_one_letter_code
_entity_poly.pdbx_strand_id
1 'polypeptide(L)'
;METRAPTDEDYARNNSIEENLSRQKAIDEWLPITSSRNAKWWYSAFHNVTAMVGAGVLSLPYALSQLGWGPGVPVLVLSWIITLYTLWQMVEMHEMVPGKRFDRYHKLGQYAFGEKLGLYIVVPQQLLVEVSVCIVYMVTGGQSLKKFHDTVCSTCKQIKLTYFIMIFASVHFMLSHLPNFNSISGVSLAAAVMSLSYSTIAWGASVDKGVQPGVDYGYKAKTAAGTVFNFFSGLGEVAFAYAGHNVVLEIQATIPSTPEKPSKGPMWKGVVIAYIVVSLCYFPVTLIGYWMFGNAIEDNILITLEKPAWLIAMANMFVVIHVIGSYQIYAMPVFDMIETVLVKKLNFSPSTTLRFVVRNFFVGPIKDNLQAICSNLGPRRFGGSTLQLSPKSPRLQLPDSSGARKAHEANRQQQARQRVSLGLQQPNRVLLGLKL
;
A
#
# COMPACT_ATOMS: atom_id res chain seq x y z
N MET A 1 -31.26 -0.28 56.45
CA MET A 1 -29.98 -0.74 55.88
C MET A 1 -28.98 0.37 56.15
N GLU A 2 -28.21 0.27 57.23
CA GLU A 2 -27.25 1.30 57.63
C GLU A 2 -26.06 1.31 56.66
N THR A 3 -25.82 2.45 56.03
CA THR A 3 -24.58 2.71 55.27
C THR A 3 -23.41 2.82 56.25
N ARG A 4 -22.55 1.80 56.28
CA ARG A 4 -21.29 1.79 57.04
C ARG A 4 -20.34 2.87 56.48
N ALA A 5 -19.65 3.59 57.35
CA ALA A 5 -18.64 4.56 56.96
C ALA A 5 -17.47 3.89 56.20
N PRO A 6 -16.92 4.52 55.15
CA PRO A 6 -15.79 3.98 54.39
C PRO A 6 -14.57 3.74 55.29
N THR A 7 -13.91 2.61 55.11
CA THR A 7 -12.69 2.25 55.85
C THR A 7 -11.43 2.85 55.20
N ASP A 8 -10.32 2.90 55.92
CA ASP A 8 -9.03 3.36 55.35
C ASP A 8 -8.60 2.52 54.13
N GLU A 9 -8.96 1.24 54.10
CA GLU A 9 -8.76 0.36 52.94
C GLU A 9 -9.63 0.77 51.74
N ASP A 10 -10.85 1.26 51.98
CA ASP A 10 -11.73 1.77 50.92
C ASP A 10 -11.16 3.08 50.34
N TYR A 11 -10.60 3.96 51.18
CA TYR A 11 -9.92 5.18 50.72
C TYR A 11 -8.66 4.86 49.90
N ALA A 12 -7.80 3.96 50.37
CA ALA A 12 -6.59 3.57 49.64
C ALA A 12 -6.92 2.94 48.27
N ARG A 13 -7.96 2.10 48.22
CA ARG A 13 -8.46 1.50 46.98
C ARG A 13 -9.00 2.55 46.02
N ASN A 14 -9.83 3.47 46.50
CA ASN A 14 -10.39 4.54 45.67
C ASN A 14 -9.29 5.45 45.10
N ASN A 15 -8.31 5.83 45.91
CA ASN A 15 -7.16 6.61 45.45
C ASN A 15 -6.37 5.87 44.35
N SER A 16 -6.15 4.56 44.50
CA SER A 16 -5.46 3.76 43.48
C SER A 16 -6.25 3.64 42.17
N ILE A 17 -7.59 3.58 42.24
CA ILE A 17 -8.47 3.56 41.07
C ILE A 17 -8.42 4.91 40.36
N GLU A 18 -8.51 6.01 41.12
CA GLU A 18 -8.45 7.36 40.59
C GLU A 18 -7.10 7.68 39.94
N GLU A 19 -6.00 7.25 40.55
CA GLU A 19 -4.66 7.36 39.98
C GLU A 19 -4.54 6.57 38.66
N ASN A 20 -5.04 5.33 38.64
CA ASN A 20 -5.04 4.51 37.43
C ASN A 20 -5.90 5.10 36.30
N LEU A 21 -7.08 5.65 36.62
CA LEU A 21 -7.95 6.34 35.67
C LEU A 21 -7.29 7.61 35.13
N SER A 22 -6.66 8.39 36.00
CA SER A 22 -5.94 9.61 35.65
C SER A 22 -4.77 9.31 34.72
N ARG A 23 -3.99 8.26 35.04
CA ARG A 23 -2.91 7.76 34.18
C ARG A 23 -3.42 7.31 32.82
N GLN A 24 -4.52 6.54 32.80
CA GLN A 24 -5.11 6.04 31.56
C GLN A 24 -5.60 7.19 30.66
N LYS A 25 -6.24 8.19 31.26
CA LYS A 25 -6.69 9.42 30.59
C LYS A 25 -5.51 10.20 30.01
N ALA A 26 -4.44 10.42 30.78
CA ALA A 26 -3.24 11.11 30.30
C ALA A 26 -2.57 10.39 29.12
N ILE A 27 -2.55 9.06 29.13
CA ILE A 27 -2.03 8.26 28.00
C ILE A 27 -2.91 8.43 26.77
N ASP A 28 -4.24 8.36 26.92
CA ASP A 28 -5.16 8.51 25.79
C ASP A 28 -5.15 9.95 25.24
N GLU A 29 -4.93 10.97 26.08
CA GLU A 29 -4.71 12.36 25.66
C GLU A 29 -3.36 12.57 24.96
N TRP A 30 -2.38 11.69 25.17
CA TRP A 30 -1.09 11.74 24.49
C TRP A 30 -1.10 10.99 23.15
N LEU A 31 -1.81 9.87 23.05
CA LEU A 31 -1.74 8.97 21.89
C LEU A 31 -2.25 9.61 20.57
N PRO A 32 -1.66 9.26 19.40
CA PRO A 32 -1.93 9.95 18.14
C PRO A 32 -3.39 9.92 17.68
N ILE A 33 -4.14 8.86 17.98
CA ILE A 33 -5.55 8.73 17.57
C ILE A 33 -6.50 9.38 18.58
N THR A 34 -6.25 9.17 19.88
CA THR A 34 -7.21 9.53 20.93
C THR A 34 -6.98 10.93 21.51
N SER A 35 -5.82 11.55 21.26
CA SER A 35 -5.45 12.87 21.80
C SER A 35 -6.34 14.03 21.37
N SER A 36 -7.09 13.89 20.27
CA SER A 36 -7.93 14.98 19.76
C SER A 36 -9.18 14.47 19.08
N ARG A 37 -10.35 14.77 19.67
CA ARG A 37 -11.67 14.35 19.19
C ARG A 37 -12.55 15.50 18.73
N ASN A 38 -11.97 16.47 18.03
CA ASN A 38 -12.65 17.70 17.59
C ASN A 38 -12.88 17.72 16.07
N ALA A 39 -12.72 16.60 15.37
CA ALA A 39 -12.85 16.55 13.92
C ALA A 39 -14.30 16.79 13.49
N LYS A 40 -14.46 17.60 12.45
CA LYS A 40 -15.77 17.91 11.85
C LYS A 40 -16.11 16.88 10.78
N TRP A 41 -17.39 16.76 10.40
CA TRP A 41 -17.81 15.73 9.42
C TRP A 41 -17.03 15.79 8.09
N TRP A 42 -16.66 17.00 7.63
CA TRP A 42 -15.90 17.17 6.40
C TRP A 42 -14.43 16.77 6.52
N TYR A 43 -13.90 16.64 7.75
CA TYR A 43 -12.55 16.10 7.97
C TYR A 43 -12.51 14.63 7.58
N SER A 44 -13.55 13.87 7.94
CA SER A 44 -13.71 12.50 7.45
C SER A 44 -13.73 12.44 5.93
N ALA A 45 -14.40 13.37 5.24
CA ALA A 45 -14.46 13.37 3.78
C ALA A 45 -13.06 13.47 3.16
N PHE A 46 -12.27 14.50 3.49
CA PHE A 46 -10.95 14.64 2.89
C PHE A 46 -9.96 13.60 3.39
N HIS A 47 -10.03 13.15 4.66
CA HIS A 47 -9.17 12.07 5.14
C HIS A 47 -9.43 10.75 4.40
N ASN A 48 -10.70 10.40 4.16
CA ASN A 48 -11.05 9.21 3.37
C ASN A 48 -10.65 9.37 1.90
N VAL A 49 -10.85 10.55 1.28
CA VAL A 49 -10.36 10.82 -0.09
C VAL A 49 -8.84 10.67 -0.15
N THR A 50 -8.10 11.24 0.79
CA THR A 50 -6.64 11.13 0.85
C THR A 50 -6.18 9.69 1.05
N ALA A 51 -6.85 8.93 1.93
CA ALA A 51 -6.53 7.53 2.16
C ALA A 51 -6.74 6.68 0.90
N MET A 52 -7.90 6.84 0.24
CA MET A 52 -8.27 6.01 -0.90
C MET A 52 -7.58 6.46 -2.18
N VAL A 53 -7.77 7.72 -2.60
CA VAL A 53 -7.35 8.26 -3.92
C VAL A 53 -5.85 8.53 -3.97
N GLY A 54 -5.04 7.48 -3.79
CA GLY A 54 -3.58 7.50 -3.81
C GLY A 54 -2.96 6.80 -5.01
N ALA A 55 -1.77 6.24 -4.82
CA ALA A 55 -1.01 5.57 -5.88
C ALA A 55 -1.82 4.53 -6.68
N GLY A 56 -2.84 3.90 -6.07
CA GLY A 56 -3.69 2.93 -6.75
C GLY A 56 -4.48 3.49 -7.93
N VAL A 57 -4.95 4.74 -7.91
CA VAL A 57 -5.68 5.31 -9.07
C VAL A 57 -4.80 5.40 -10.31
N LEU A 58 -3.49 5.61 -10.11
CA LEU A 58 -2.52 5.74 -11.18
C LEU A 58 -2.25 4.39 -11.88
N SER A 59 -2.46 3.28 -11.18
CA SER A 59 -2.27 1.91 -11.69
C SER A 59 -3.55 1.23 -12.17
N LEU A 60 -4.74 1.72 -11.81
CA LEU A 60 -6.01 1.13 -12.27
C LEU A 60 -6.13 0.98 -13.81
N PRO A 61 -5.67 1.92 -14.64
CA PRO A 61 -5.66 1.72 -16.09
C PRO A 61 -4.80 0.52 -16.52
N TYR A 62 -3.69 0.30 -15.83
CA TYR A 62 -2.82 -0.86 -16.05
C TYR A 62 -3.48 -2.16 -15.58
N ALA A 63 -4.23 -2.14 -14.47
CA ALA A 63 -5.05 -3.27 -14.04
C ALA A 63 -6.06 -3.69 -15.12
N LEU A 64 -6.67 -2.72 -15.82
CA LEU A 64 -7.52 -3.02 -16.97
C LEU A 64 -6.76 -3.59 -18.16
N SER A 65 -5.48 -3.25 -18.36
CA SER A 65 -4.65 -3.92 -19.38
C SER A 65 -4.34 -5.38 -19.06
N GLN A 66 -4.34 -5.73 -17.77
CA GLN A 66 -4.14 -7.10 -17.28
C GLN A 66 -5.45 -7.91 -17.38
N LEU A 67 -6.58 -7.30 -17.02
CA LEU A 67 -7.90 -7.93 -16.98
C LEU A 67 -8.61 -7.92 -18.36
N GLY A 68 -8.36 -6.91 -19.18
CA GLY A 68 -9.16 -6.59 -20.36
C GLY A 68 -10.50 -5.93 -20.02
N TRP A 69 -11.21 -5.44 -21.04
CA TRP A 69 -12.52 -4.78 -20.87
C TRP A 69 -13.56 -5.67 -20.19
N GLY A 70 -13.61 -6.94 -20.61
CA GLY A 70 -14.63 -7.92 -20.21
C GLY A 70 -14.74 -8.07 -18.69
N PRO A 71 -13.74 -8.65 -18.00
CA PRO A 71 -13.77 -8.76 -16.55
C PRO A 71 -13.29 -7.48 -15.83
N GLY A 72 -12.49 -6.62 -16.48
CA GLY A 72 -11.94 -5.42 -15.86
C GLY A 72 -13.02 -4.41 -15.41
N VAL A 73 -14.02 -4.14 -16.26
CA VAL A 73 -15.10 -3.19 -15.92
C VAL A 73 -16.02 -3.73 -14.81
N PRO A 74 -16.52 -4.99 -14.85
CA PRO A 74 -17.26 -5.57 -13.74
C PRO A 74 -16.47 -5.58 -12.44
N VAL A 75 -15.18 -5.96 -12.46
CA VAL A 75 -14.33 -5.92 -11.28
C VAL A 75 -14.24 -4.50 -10.71
N LEU A 76 -14.02 -3.48 -11.55
CA LEU A 76 -13.96 -2.08 -11.10
C LEU A 76 -15.27 -1.63 -10.43
N VAL A 77 -16.42 -1.93 -11.05
CA VAL A 77 -17.76 -1.56 -10.53
C VAL A 77 -18.09 -2.31 -9.25
N LEU A 78 -17.92 -3.64 -9.25
CA LEU A 78 -18.23 -4.48 -8.10
C LEU A 78 -17.31 -4.16 -6.92
N SER A 79 -16.02 -3.93 -7.15
CA SER A 79 -15.09 -3.49 -6.10
C SER A 79 -15.55 -2.18 -5.48
N TRP A 80 -15.99 -1.18 -6.27
CA TRP A 80 -16.51 0.08 -5.72
C TRP A 80 -17.76 -0.13 -4.85
N ILE A 81 -18.72 -0.95 -5.29
CA ILE A 81 -19.95 -1.26 -4.53
C ILE A 81 -19.63 -2.02 -3.23
N ILE A 82 -18.83 -3.09 -3.34
CA ILE A 82 -18.47 -3.95 -2.21
C ILE A 82 -17.67 -3.16 -1.18
N THR A 83 -16.73 -2.31 -1.63
CA THR A 83 -15.89 -1.51 -0.72
C THR A 83 -16.71 -0.45 0.00
N LEU A 84 -17.66 0.21 -0.68
CA LEU A 84 -18.60 1.14 -0.04
C LEU A 84 -19.45 0.44 1.02
N TYR A 85 -20.00 -0.72 0.70
CA TYR A 85 -20.82 -1.50 1.62
C TYR A 85 -20.02 -1.97 2.84
N THR A 86 -18.83 -2.53 2.62
CA THR A 86 -17.98 -3.01 3.73
C THR A 86 -17.43 -1.88 4.59
N LEU A 87 -17.20 -0.69 4.01
CA LEU A 87 -16.83 0.49 4.77
C LEU A 87 -18.01 0.99 5.62
N TRP A 88 -19.23 1.02 5.06
CA TRP A 88 -20.45 1.31 5.83
C TRP A 88 -20.57 0.39 7.06
N GLN A 89 -20.34 -0.91 6.88
CA GLN A 89 -20.34 -1.85 8.01
C GLN A 89 -19.33 -1.45 9.09
N MET A 90 -18.12 -1.03 8.72
CA MET A 90 -17.13 -0.55 9.70
C MET A 90 -17.59 0.70 10.45
N VAL A 91 -18.24 1.65 9.75
CA VAL A 91 -18.78 2.87 10.37
C VAL A 91 -19.84 2.55 11.43
N GLU A 92 -20.74 1.60 11.13
CA GLU A 92 -21.76 1.15 12.09
C GLU A 92 -21.14 0.34 13.24
N MET A 93 -20.16 -0.52 12.94
CA MET A 93 -19.51 -1.38 13.93
C MET A 93 -18.66 -0.61 14.95
N HIS A 94 -18.21 0.60 14.61
CA HIS A 94 -17.36 1.42 15.48
C HIS A 94 -18.01 1.72 16.86
N GLU A 95 -19.34 1.82 16.92
CA GLU A 95 -20.11 2.10 18.16
C GLU A 95 -21.32 1.14 18.30
N MET A 96 -21.21 -0.09 17.81
CA MET A 96 -22.32 -1.06 17.83
C MET A 96 -22.69 -1.57 19.23
N VAL A 97 -21.78 -1.42 20.20
CA VAL A 97 -21.99 -1.82 21.60
C VAL A 97 -22.22 -0.56 22.44
N PRO A 98 -23.35 -0.44 23.16
CA PRO A 98 -23.61 0.70 24.02
C PRO A 98 -22.46 0.97 25.00
N GLY A 99 -21.98 2.22 25.04
CA GLY A 99 -20.89 2.64 25.93
C GLY A 99 -19.48 2.20 25.51
N LYS A 100 -19.31 1.49 24.37
CA LYS A 100 -18.00 1.05 23.89
C LYS A 100 -17.74 1.54 22.47
N ARG A 101 -16.57 2.14 22.29
CA ARG A 101 -16.09 2.66 21.00
C ARG A 101 -14.85 1.89 20.54
N PHE A 102 -14.87 1.41 19.31
CA PHE A 102 -13.76 0.68 18.71
C PHE A 102 -12.86 1.62 17.91
N ASP A 103 -12.11 2.47 18.60
CA ASP A 103 -11.26 3.51 17.98
C ASP A 103 -10.12 2.97 17.09
N ARG A 104 -9.91 1.65 17.07
CA ARG A 104 -8.81 0.99 16.35
C ARG A 104 -9.31 -0.27 15.68
N TYR A 105 -8.86 -0.52 14.46
CA TYR A 105 -9.27 -1.67 13.68
C TYR A 105 -8.99 -3.01 14.38
N HIS A 106 -7.81 -3.18 14.97
CA HIS A 106 -7.49 -4.37 15.74
C HIS A 106 -8.39 -4.59 16.97
N LYS A 107 -8.94 -3.53 17.61
CA LYS A 107 -9.85 -3.69 18.76
C LYS A 107 -11.21 -4.25 18.33
N LEU A 108 -11.71 -3.85 17.16
CA LEU A 108 -12.92 -4.43 16.60
C LEU A 108 -12.68 -5.91 16.25
N GLY A 109 -11.53 -6.24 15.66
CA GLY A 109 -11.11 -7.62 15.40
C GLY A 109 -11.04 -8.48 16.67
N GLN A 110 -10.46 -7.96 17.74
CA GLN A 110 -10.42 -8.63 19.05
C GLN A 110 -11.80 -8.86 19.65
N TYR A 111 -12.76 -7.97 19.38
CA TYR A 111 -14.14 -8.17 19.82
C TYR A 111 -14.85 -9.25 19.00
N ALA A 112 -14.64 -9.28 17.68
CA ALA A 112 -15.29 -10.25 16.80
C ALA A 112 -14.72 -11.68 16.93
N PHE A 113 -13.41 -11.81 17.07
CA PHE A 113 -12.72 -13.12 17.05
C PHE A 113 -12.13 -13.53 18.43
N GLY A 114 -12.29 -12.70 19.45
CA GLY A 114 -11.68 -12.88 20.77
C GLY A 114 -10.31 -12.22 20.91
N GLU A 115 -9.90 -11.95 22.16
CA GLU A 115 -8.77 -11.05 22.47
C GLU A 115 -7.43 -11.45 21.85
N LYS A 116 -7.13 -12.76 21.83
CA LYS A 116 -5.88 -13.29 21.29
C LYS A 116 -5.99 -13.50 19.78
N LEU A 117 -6.98 -14.27 19.33
CA LEU A 117 -7.13 -14.65 17.92
C LEU A 117 -7.35 -13.42 17.03
N GLY A 118 -8.20 -12.49 17.45
CA GLY A 118 -8.43 -11.25 16.70
C GLY A 118 -7.16 -10.40 16.56
N LEU A 119 -6.30 -10.36 17.60
CA LEU A 119 -5.02 -9.66 17.52
C LEU A 119 -4.06 -10.35 16.53
N TYR A 120 -3.92 -11.68 16.61
CA TYR A 120 -3.02 -12.43 15.72
C TYR A 120 -3.44 -12.43 14.25
N ILE A 121 -4.74 -12.30 13.95
CA ILE A 121 -5.23 -12.22 12.58
C ILE A 121 -5.12 -10.78 12.05
N VAL A 122 -5.63 -9.80 12.80
CA VAL A 122 -5.80 -8.44 12.28
C VAL A 122 -4.50 -7.64 12.27
N VAL A 123 -3.70 -7.70 13.33
CA VAL A 123 -2.50 -6.84 13.45
C VAL A 123 -1.47 -7.10 12.34
N PRO A 124 -1.10 -8.36 12.01
CA PRO A 124 -0.15 -8.59 10.92
C PRO A 124 -0.65 -8.11 9.56
N GLN A 125 -1.94 -8.28 9.27
CA GLN A 125 -2.55 -7.83 8.01
C GLN A 125 -2.63 -6.30 7.94
N GLN A 126 -3.06 -5.66 9.03
CA GLN A 126 -3.14 -4.21 9.14
C GLN A 126 -1.75 -3.57 8.98
N LEU A 127 -0.75 -4.05 9.71
CA LEU A 127 0.64 -3.58 9.58
C LEU A 127 1.20 -3.81 8.19
N LEU A 128 0.95 -4.98 7.60
CA LEU A 128 1.40 -5.28 6.24
C LEU A 128 0.85 -4.26 5.25
N VAL A 129 -0.43 -3.92 5.33
CA VAL A 129 -1.05 -2.92 4.45
C VAL A 129 -0.49 -1.52 4.74
N GLU A 130 -0.48 -1.07 5.99
CA GLU A 130 -0.03 0.29 6.36
C GLU A 130 1.44 0.53 5.99
N VAL A 131 2.32 -0.40 6.33
CA VAL A 131 3.75 -0.29 6.02
C VAL A 131 4.01 -0.41 4.52
N SER A 132 3.34 -1.34 3.82
CA SER A 132 3.51 -1.47 2.37
C SER A 132 3.02 -0.23 1.62
N VAL A 133 1.89 0.35 2.02
CA VAL A 133 1.38 1.60 1.43
C VAL A 133 2.37 2.74 1.66
N CYS A 134 2.93 2.88 2.86
CA CYS A 134 3.98 3.87 3.15
C CYS A 134 5.20 3.71 2.24
N ILE A 135 5.64 2.46 2.00
CA ILE A 135 6.75 2.15 1.08
C ILE A 135 6.38 2.50 -0.37
N VAL A 136 5.18 2.12 -0.83
CA VAL A 136 4.71 2.44 -2.19
C VAL A 136 4.68 3.95 -2.40
N TYR A 137 4.16 4.72 -1.45
CA TYR A 137 4.13 6.18 -1.55
C TYR A 137 5.53 6.83 -1.58
N MET A 138 6.51 6.28 -0.86
CA MET A 138 7.90 6.73 -0.97
C MET A 138 8.44 6.55 -2.39
N VAL A 139 8.14 5.42 -3.02
CA VAL A 139 8.54 5.15 -4.41
C VAL A 139 7.78 6.01 -5.40
N THR A 140 6.45 6.10 -5.28
CA THR A 140 5.59 6.93 -6.15
C THR A 140 5.99 8.40 -6.09
N GLY A 141 6.27 8.93 -4.88
CA GLY A 141 6.77 10.29 -4.70
C GLY A 141 8.12 10.52 -5.37
N GLY A 142 9.06 9.58 -5.20
CA GLY A 142 10.36 9.63 -5.88
C GLY A 142 10.27 9.53 -7.40
N GLN A 143 9.41 8.66 -7.93
CA GLN A 143 9.16 8.53 -9.37
C GLN A 143 8.57 9.80 -9.95
N SER A 144 7.63 10.41 -9.24
CA SER A 144 6.98 11.65 -9.65
C SER A 144 7.95 12.83 -9.65
N LEU A 145 8.80 12.95 -8.62
CA LEU A 145 9.88 13.95 -8.59
C LEU A 145 10.88 13.74 -9.73
N LYS A 146 11.26 12.49 -10.02
CA LYS A 146 12.15 12.20 -11.15
C LYS A 146 11.50 12.60 -12.47
N LYS A 147 10.25 12.21 -12.70
CA LYS A 147 9.51 12.54 -13.93
C LYS A 147 9.38 14.06 -14.08
N PHE A 148 9.09 14.79 -13.00
CA PHE A 148 9.11 16.25 -13.00
C PHE A 148 10.47 16.78 -13.45
N HIS A 149 11.56 16.38 -12.78
CA HIS A 149 12.93 16.80 -13.11
C HIS A 149 13.28 16.55 -14.57
N ASP A 150 13.05 15.34 -15.07
CA ASP A 150 13.37 14.96 -16.46
C ASP A 150 12.53 15.76 -17.47
N THR A 151 11.31 16.14 -17.10
CA THR A 151 10.39 16.90 -17.96
C THR A 151 10.75 18.37 -18.03
N VAL A 152 11.16 18.99 -16.92
CA VAL A 152 11.52 20.42 -16.87
C VAL A 152 12.97 20.68 -17.26
N CYS A 153 13.85 19.69 -17.11
CA CYS A 153 15.26 19.79 -17.46
C CYS A 153 15.71 18.61 -18.33
N SER A 154 15.38 18.67 -19.62
CA SER A 154 15.73 17.62 -20.59
C SER A 154 17.23 17.48 -20.85
N THR A 155 18.02 18.51 -20.54
CA THR A 155 19.49 18.53 -20.69
C THR A 155 20.23 18.21 -19.39
N CYS A 156 19.53 18.02 -18.27
CA CYS A 156 20.14 17.71 -16.98
C CYS A 156 20.75 16.30 -16.97
N LYS A 157 21.74 16.11 -16.08
CA LYS A 157 22.33 14.80 -15.83
C LYS A 157 21.26 13.83 -15.35
N GLN A 158 21.30 12.60 -15.87
CA GLN A 158 20.44 11.53 -15.39
C GLN A 158 20.79 11.17 -13.94
N ILE A 159 19.85 11.43 -13.03
CA ILE A 159 19.95 11.11 -11.61
C ILE A 159 19.18 9.82 -11.35
N LYS A 160 19.76 8.91 -10.54
CA LYS A 160 19.11 7.65 -10.18
C LYS A 160 17.85 7.91 -9.34
N LEU A 161 16.79 7.10 -9.56
CA LEU A 161 15.53 7.17 -8.82
C LEU A 161 15.72 7.16 -7.29
N THR A 162 16.69 6.40 -6.78
CA THR A 162 17.00 6.30 -5.35
C THR A 162 17.24 7.66 -4.69
N TYR A 163 17.86 8.62 -5.40
CA TYR A 163 18.09 9.96 -4.85
C TYR A 163 16.79 10.75 -4.71
N PHE A 164 15.88 10.65 -5.67
CA PHE A 164 14.57 11.29 -5.58
C PHE A 164 13.71 10.67 -4.48
N ILE A 165 13.77 9.36 -4.28
CA ILE A 165 13.12 8.69 -3.14
C ILE A 165 13.69 9.23 -1.82
N MET A 166 15.00 9.43 -1.69
CA MET A 166 15.60 10.00 -0.48
C MET A 166 15.19 11.46 -0.24
N ILE A 167 15.14 12.27 -1.29
CA ILE A 167 14.64 13.66 -1.21
C ILE A 167 13.19 13.65 -0.71
N PHE A 168 12.34 12.81 -1.30
CA PHE A 168 10.95 12.67 -0.89
C PHE A 168 10.82 12.19 0.57
N ALA A 169 11.59 11.17 0.96
CA ALA A 169 11.62 10.64 2.32
C ALA A 169 12.02 11.69 3.36
N SER A 170 12.90 12.65 3.02
CA SER A 170 13.30 13.72 3.95
C SER A 170 12.13 14.59 4.41
N VAL A 171 11.09 14.75 3.58
CA VAL A 171 9.86 15.48 3.95
C VAL A 171 9.10 14.75 5.06
N HIS A 172 9.07 13.42 5.00
CA HIS A 172 8.39 12.58 5.99
C HIS A 172 9.10 12.53 7.33
N PHE A 173 10.42 12.70 7.35
CA PHE A 173 11.15 12.91 8.60
C PHE A 173 10.60 14.13 9.34
N MET A 174 10.31 15.23 8.66
CA MET A 174 9.76 16.41 9.31
C MET A 174 8.29 16.20 9.69
N LEU A 175 7.45 15.77 8.74
CA LEU A 175 6.00 15.69 8.94
C LEU A 175 5.55 14.57 9.89
N SER A 176 6.33 13.49 10.03
CA SER A 176 6.03 12.42 10.99
C SER A 176 6.00 12.90 12.44
N HIS A 177 6.55 14.08 12.75
CA HIS A 177 6.52 14.66 14.10
C HIS A 177 5.20 15.38 14.44
N LEU A 178 4.27 15.53 13.47
CA LEU A 178 2.95 16.09 13.75
C LEU A 178 2.20 15.17 14.73
N PRO A 179 1.62 15.69 15.83
CA PRO A 179 1.28 14.85 16.98
C PRO A 179 0.10 13.89 16.73
N ASN A 180 -0.91 14.30 15.94
CA ASN A 180 -2.14 13.54 15.74
C ASN A 180 -2.82 13.84 14.39
N PHE A 181 -3.91 13.10 14.10
CA PHE A 181 -4.71 13.23 12.87
C PHE A 181 -5.23 14.66 12.60
N ASN A 182 -5.63 15.39 13.66
CA ASN A 182 -6.13 16.75 13.49
C ASN A 182 -5.02 17.72 13.06
N SER A 183 -3.77 17.51 13.51
CA SER A 183 -2.62 18.31 13.07
C SER A 183 -2.26 18.11 11.60
N ILE A 184 -2.60 16.96 11.01
CA ILE A 184 -2.38 16.70 9.57
C ILE A 184 -3.59 17.06 8.70
N SER A 185 -4.67 17.61 9.27
CA SER A 185 -5.90 17.94 8.53
C SER A 185 -5.65 18.87 7.34
N GLY A 186 -4.83 19.91 7.50
CA GLY A 186 -4.45 20.80 6.40
C GLY A 186 -3.64 20.10 5.30
N VAL A 187 -2.71 19.22 5.69
CA VAL A 187 -1.91 18.42 4.75
C VAL A 187 -2.80 17.43 4.00
N SER A 188 -3.74 16.79 4.68
CA SER A 188 -4.71 15.87 4.07
C SER A 188 -5.68 16.59 3.14
N LEU A 189 -6.18 17.76 3.52
CA LEU A 189 -7.03 18.56 2.63
C LEU A 189 -6.30 18.95 1.34
N ALA A 190 -5.07 19.45 1.47
CA ALA A 190 -4.22 19.73 0.30
C ALA A 190 -4.02 18.47 -0.55
N ALA A 191 -3.72 17.34 0.07
CA ALA A 191 -3.56 16.07 -0.63
C ALA A 191 -4.84 15.63 -1.37
N ALA A 192 -6.02 15.77 -0.77
CA ALA A 192 -7.29 15.45 -1.42
C ALA A 192 -7.53 16.35 -2.65
N VAL A 193 -7.30 17.66 -2.55
CA VAL A 193 -7.44 18.58 -3.70
C VAL A 193 -6.45 18.24 -4.82
N MET A 194 -5.22 17.86 -4.47
CA MET A 194 -4.21 17.45 -5.45
C MET A 194 -4.58 16.13 -6.14
N SER A 195 -5.23 15.17 -5.46
CA SER A 195 -5.67 13.94 -6.12
C SER A 195 -6.81 14.11 -7.09
N LEU A 196 -7.79 14.95 -6.76
CA LEU A 196 -8.78 15.40 -7.72
C LEU A 196 -8.12 16.06 -8.94
N SER A 197 -7.14 16.94 -8.70
CA SER A 197 -6.44 17.68 -9.76
C SER A 197 -5.64 16.77 -10.69
N TYR A 198 -4.75 15.92 -10.18
CA TYR A 198 -3.94 15.05 -11.05
C TYR A 198 -4.80 13.99 -11.75
N SER A 199 -5.87 13.51 -11.12
CA SER A 199 -6.80 12.56 -11.76
C SER A 199 -7.53 13.24 -12.92
N THR A 200 -7.98 14.48 -12.70
CA THR A 200 -8.61 15.29 -13.75
C THR A 200 -7.67 15.56 -14.91
N ILE A 201 -6.41 15.88 -14.64
CA ILE A 201 -5.39 16.04 -15.67
C ILE A 201 -5.17 14.72 -16.42
N ALA A 202 -5.07 13.59 -15.70
CA ALA A 202 -4.82 12.29 -16.32
C ALA A 202 -5.89 11.92 -17.34
N TRP A 203 -7.18 11.92 -16.94
CA TRP A 203 -8.25 11.57 -17.87
C TRP A 203 -8.50 12.67 -18.91
N GLY A 204 -8.42 13.95 -18.53
CA GLY A 204 -8.65 15.07 -19.44
C GLY A 204 -7.61 15.14 -20.56
N ALA A 205 -6.32 14.98 -20.22
CA ALA A 205 -5.24 14.91 -21.21
C ALA A 205 -5.34 13.66 -22.09
N SER A 206 -5.88 12.55 -21.56
CA SER A 206 -6.15 11.35 -22.35
C SER A 206 -7.29 11.53 -23.34
N VAL A 207 -8.37 12.22 -22.97
CA VAL A 207 -9.46 12.57 -23.89
C VAL A 207 -8.97 13.46 -25.02
N ASP A 208 -8.24 14.53 -24.68
CA ASP A 208 -7.72 15.52 -25.66
C ASP A 208 -6.81 14.86 -26.71
N LYS A 209 -5.96 13.94 -26.29
CA LYS A 209 -5.07 13.21 -27.22
C LYS A 209 -5.76 12.15 -28.06
N GLY A 210 -6.83 11.56 -27.57
CA GLY A 210 -7.52 10.44 -28.22
C GLY A 210 -6.71 9.14 -28.29
N VAL A 211 -7.33 8.13 -28.88
CA VAL A 211 -6.77 6.77 -29.05
C VAL A 211 -5.47 6.83 -29.83
N GLN A 212 -4.41 6.24 -29.28
CA GLN A 212 -3.11 6.22 -29.94
C GLN A 212 -3.08 5.23 -31.13
N PRO A 213 -2.25 5.47 -32.15
CA PRO A 213 -2.10 4.52 -33.24
C PRO A 213 -1.59 3.15 -32.75
N GLY A 214 -2.23 2.07 -33.19
CA GLY A 214 -1.78 0.69 -32.90
C GLY A 214 -2.16 0.17 -31.50
N VAL A 215 -3.15 0.77 -30.84
CA VAL A 215 -3.64 0.30 -29.53
C VAL A 215 -4.24 -1.11 -29.64
N ASP A 216 -3.79 -2.00 -28.76
CA ASP A 216 -4.30 -3.38 -28.59
C ASP A 216 -5.09 -3.49 -27.28
N TYR A 217 -6.33 -3.99 -27.38
CA TYR A 217 -7.22 -4.28 -26.24
C TYR A 217 -7.41 -5.78 -25.99
N GLY A 218 -6.75 -6.64 -26.75
CA GLY A 218 -6.70 -8.07 -26.45
C GLY A 218 -5.94 -8.34 -25.16
N TYR A 219 -5.97 -9.59 -24.67
CA TYR A 219 -5.18 -9.93 -23.49
C TYR A 219 -3.69 -9.65 -23.71
N LYS A 220 -3.10 -8.95 -22.72
CA LYS A 220 -1.69 -8.55 -22.73
C LYS A 220 -0.76 -9.77 -22.76
N ALA A 221 -1.07 -10.78 -21.95
CA ALA A 221 -0.41 -12.09 -22.02
C ALA A 221 -0.96 -12.91 -23.19
N LYS A 222 -0.05 -13.56 -23.93
CA LYS A 222 -0.40 -14.43 -25.07
C LYS A 222 -0.44 -15.91 -24.71
N THR A 223 -0.09 -16.27 -23.47
CA THR A 223 -0.16 -17.65 -22.96
C THR A 223 -1.26 -17.76 -21.92
N ALA A 224 -1.92 -18.92 -21.81
CA ALA A 224 -2.99 -19.15 -20.84
C ALA A 224 -2.52 -18.92 -19.40
N ALA A 225 -1.34 -19.43 -19.03
CA ALA A 225 -0.75 -19.20 -17.71
C ALA A 225 -0.51 -17.72 -17.43
N GLY A 226 0.03 -16.98 -18.41
CA GLY A 226 0.24 -15.54 -18.29
C GLY A 226 -1.07 -14.78 -18.09
N THR A 227 -2.13 -15.14 -18.81
CA THR A 227 -3.46 -14.54 -18.65
C THR A 227 -4.02 -14.76 -17.24
N VAL A 228 -3.86 -15.98 -16.70
CA VAL A 228 -4.30 -16.29 -15.33
C VAL A 228 -3.51 -15.48 -14.30
N PHE A 229 -2.18 -15.43 -14.41
CA PHE A 229 -1.37 -14.61 -13.49
C PHE A 229 -1.69 -13.13 -13.60
N ASN A 230 -1.89 -12.62 -14.82
CA ASN A 230 -2.29 -11.22 -15.04
C ASN A 230 -3.66 -10.93 -14.44
N PHE A 231 -4.60 -11.86 -14.55
CA PHE A 231 -5.92 -11.71 -13.94
C PHE A 231 -5.82 -11.53 -12.41
N PHE A 232 -5.06 -12.38 -11.73
CA PHE A 232 -4.85 -12.24 -10.28
C PHE A 232 -4.07 -10.98 -9.91
N SER A 233 -3.07 -10.59 -10.71
CA SER A 233 -2.35 -9.31 -10.51
C SER A 233 -3.29 -8.12 -10.64
N GLY A 234 -4.12 -8.07 -11.68
CA GLY A 234 -5.10 -7.00 -11.90
C GLY A 234 -6.15 -6.93 -10.79
N LEU A 235 -6.63 -8.08 -10.29
CA LEU A 235 -7.50 -8.10 -9.10
C LEU A 235 -6.80 -7.49 -7.88
N GLY A 236 -5.52 -7.81 -7.67
CA GLY A 236 -4.72 -7.25 -6.59
C GLY A 236 -4.55 -5.74 -6.70
N GLU A 237 -4.31 -5.22 -7.91
CA GLU A 237 -4.20 -3.78 -8.17
C GLU A 237 -5.51 -3.05 -7.93
N VAL A 238 -6.65 -3.59 -8.38
CA VAL A 238 -7.96 -3.01 -8.09
C VAL A 238 -8.25 -3.03 -6.59
N ALA A 239 -7.97 -4.14 -5.90
CA ALA A 239 -8.15 -4.24 -4.46
C ALA A 239 -7.26 -3.22 -3.70
N PHE A 240 -6.01 -3.06 -4.11
CA PHE A 240 -5.10 -2.06 -3.56
C PHE A 240 -5.60 -0.63 -3.79
N ALA A 241 -6.17 -0.33 -4.95
CA ALA A 241 -6.70 1.00 -5.24
C ALA A 241 -7.85 1.42 -4.33
N TYR A 242 -8.65 0.46 -3.83
CA TYR A 242 -9.73 0.73 -2.87
C TYR A 242 -9.30 0.55 -1.41
N ALA A 243 -7.99 0.49 -1.11
CA ALA A 243 -7.51 0.42 0.26
C ALA A 243 -7.92 1.69 1.04
N GLY A 244 -8.36 1.51 2.29
CA GLY A 244 -8.83 2.60 3.17
C GLY A 244 -9.53 2.09 4.43
N HIS A 245 -10.08 0.88 4.40
CA HIS A 245 -10.75 0.26 5.55
C HIS A 245 -9.85 0.13 6.79
N ASN A 246 -8.55 -0.10 6.59
CA ASN A 246 -7.59 -0.28 7.69
C ASN A 246 -7.26 1.00 8.46
N VAL A 247 -7.76 2.17 8.03
CA VAL A 247 -7.58 3.45 8.73
C VAL A 247 -8.92 4.12 9.08
N VAL A 248 -10.05 3.52 8.70
CA VAL A 248 -11.35 4.17 8.74
C VAL A 248 -11.88 4.32 10.17
N LEU A 249 -11.62 3.34 11.03
CA LEU A 249 -12.01 3.40 12.45
C LEU A 249 -11.18 4.46 13.17
N GLU A 250 -9.90 4.56 12.83
CA GLU A 250 -8.97 5.54 13.37
C GLU A 250 -9.33 6.97 12.94
N ILE A 251 -9.79 7.16 11.69
CA ILE A 251 -10.38 8.44 11.23
C ILE A 251 -11.67 8.73 12.00
N GLN A 252 -12.58 7.76 12.13
CA GLN A 252 -13.83 7.94 12.85
C GLN A 252 -13.59 8.26 14.33
N ALA A 253 -12.54 7.70 14.96
CA ALA A 253 -12.13 7.96 16.35
C ALA A 253 -11.91 9.46 16.64
N THR A 254 -11.52 10.25 15.63
CA THR A 254 -11.28 11.70 15.77
C THR A 254 -12.57 12.53 15.83
N ILE A 255 -13.71 11.97 15.46
CA ILE A 255 -15.00 12.66 15.47
C ILE A 255 -15.58 12.62 16.89
N PRO A 256 -16.08 13.74 17.43
CA PRO A 256 -16.78 13.74 18.72
C PRO A 256 -17.98 12.80 18.68
N SER A 257 -18.23 12.10 19.79
CA SER A 257 -19.38 11.20 19.92
C SER A 257 -20.03 11.34 21.27
N THR A 258 -21.35 11.27 21.28
CA THR A 258 -22.21 11.25 22.48
C THR A 258 -23.33 10.24 22.26
N PRO A 259 -23.98 9.71 23.31
CA PRO A 259 -25.11 8.80 23.15
C PRO A 259 -26.22 9.35 22.22
N GLU A 260 -26.46 10.66 22.25
CA GLU A 260 -27.48 11.34 21.45
C GLU A 260 -26.99 11.68 20.03
N LYS A 261 -25.68 11.88 19.85
CA LYS A 261 -25.05 12.21 18.56
C LYS A 261 -23.85 11.29 18.33
N PRO A 262 -24.07 10.05 17.86
CA PRO A 262 -22.99 9.11 17.61
C PRO A 262 -22.13 9.54 16.42
N SER A 263 -20.85 9.19 16.45
CA SER A 263 -19.87 9.54 15.41
C SER A 263 -20.23 9.01 14.02
N LYS A 264 -20.99 7.92 13.97
CA LYS A 264 -21.35 7.21 12.72
C LYS A 264 -22.10 8.08 11.71
N GLY A 265 -22.96 8.99 12.15
CA GLY A 265 -23.71 9.88 11.25
C GLY A 265 -22.80 10.85 10.50
N PRO A 266 -22.04 11.71 11.21
CA PRO A 266 -21.02 12.58 10.61
C PRO A 266 -19.99 11.81 9.78
N MET A 267 -19.53 10.65 10.26
CA MET A 267 -18.58 9.80 9.54
C MET A 267 -19.16 9.33 8.22
N TRP A 268 -20.37 8.76 8.22
CA TRP A 268 -21.02 8.24 7.03
C TRP A 268 -21.25 9.32 5.97
N LYS A 269 -21.64 10.53 6.39
CA LYS A 269 -21.72 11.68 5.49
C LYS A 269 -20.39 11.97 4.80
N GLY A 270 -19.29 11.93 5.55
CA GLY A 270 -17.94 12.10 5.00
C GLY A 270 -17.56 10.99 4.01
N VAL A 271 -17.84 9.73 4.36
CA VAL A 271 -17.58 8.55 3.53
C VAL A 271 -18.35 8.60 2.21
N VAL A 272 -19.63 8.94 2.22
CA VAL A 272 -20.43 9.03 0.99
C VAL A 272 -19.84 10.06 0.03
N ILE A 273 -19.46 11.24 0.52
CA ILE A 273 -18.81 12.26 -0.33
C ILE A 273 -17.45 11.75 -0.83
N ALA A 274 -16.67 11.10 0.03
CA ALA A 274 -15.39 10.53 -0.38
C ALA A 274 -15.55 9.50 -1.50
N TYR A 275 -16.54 8.62 -1.42
CA TYR A 275 -16.80 7.61 -2.46
C TYR A 275 -17.31 8.20 -3.78
N ILE A 276 -18.07 9.29 -3.72
CA ILE A 276 -18.42 10.06 -4.93
C ILE A 276 -17.13 10.60 -5.57
N VAL A 277 -16.26 11.25 -4.79
CA VAL A 277 -14.96 11.75 -5.29
C VAL A 277 -14.08 10.63 -5.84
N VAL A 278 -13.97 9.50 -5.13
CA VAL A 278 -13.26 8.30 -5.59
C VAL A 278 -13.82 7.85 -6.93
N SER A 279 -15.14 7.79 -7.10
CA SER A 279 -15.74 7.38 -8.38
C SER A 279 -15.40 8.34 -9.52
N LEU A 280 -15.40 9.66 -9.25
CA LEU A 280 -15.06 10.71 -10.23
C LEU A 280 -13.57 10.69 -10.61
N CYS A 281 -12.70 10.21 -9.73
CA CYS A 281 -11.29 10.02 -10.05
C CYS A 281 -11.06 8.67 -10.76
N TYR A 282 -11.61 7.59 -10.23
CA TYR A 282 -11.21 6.23 -10.60
C TYR A 282 -11.80 5.82 -11.93
N PHE A 283 -13.11 5.98 -12.13
CA PHE A 283 -13.76 5.50 -13.34
C PHE A 283 -13.24 6.22 -14.59
N PRO A 284 -13.16 7.56 -14.64
CA PRO A 284 -12.63 8.25 -15.81
C PRO A 284 -11.17 7.91 -16.07
N VAL A 285 -10.29 7.97 -15.06
CA VAL A 285 -8.85 7.65 -15.24
C VAL A 285 -8.68 6.23 -15.77
N THR A 286 -9.40 5.27 -15.20
CA THR A 286 -9.30 3.86 -15.54
C THR A 286 -9.82 3.57 -16.95
N LEU A 287 -11.07 3.97 -17.23
CA LEU A 287 -11.74 3.65 -18.49
C LEU A 287 -11.12 4.43 -19.65
N ILE A 288 -10.90 5.74 -19.49
CA ILE A 288 -10.33 6.59 -20.54
C ILE A 288 -8.84 6.29 -20.72
N GLY A 289 -8.09 6.07 -19.62
CA GLY A 289 -6.68 5.71 -19.70
C GLY A 289 -6.46 4.39 -20.45
N TYR A 290 -7.25 3.35 -20.13
CA TYR A 290 -7.17 2.08 -20.85
C TYR A 290 -7.69 2.20 -22.29
N TRP A 291 -8.77 2.95 -22.54
CA TRP A 291 -9.23 3.27 -23.90
C TRP A 291 -8.18 4.02 -24.72
N MET A 292 -7.36 4.86 -24.11
CA MET A 292 -6.37 5.61 -24.86
C MET A 292 -5.14 4.76 -25.23
N PHE A 293 -4.65 3.94 -24.29
CA PHE A 293 -3.34 3.28 -24.38
C PHE A 293 -3.39 1.76 -24.54
N GLY A 294 -4.50 1.11 -24.21
CA GLY A 294 -4.66 -0.34 -24.20
C GLY A 294 -3.51 -1.05 -23.47
N ASN A 295 -2.92 -2.05 -24.12
CA ASN A 295 -1.81 -2.84 -23.56
C ASN A 295 -0.48 -2.08 -23.40
N ALA A 296 -0.33 -0.91 -24.02
CA ALA A 296 0.89 -0.10 -23.94
C ALA A 296 0.95 0.78 -22.68
N ILE A 297 -0.10 0.79 -21.86
CA ILE A 297 -0.09 1.53 -20.60
C ILE A 297 0.95 0.95 -19.64
N GLU A 298 1.65 1.85 -18.94
CA GLU A 298 2.60 1.52 -17.88
C GLU A 298 1.89 1.49 -16.52
N ASP A 299 2.55 0.96 -15.49
CA ASP A 299 1.99 0.81 -14.13
C ASP A 299 1.52 2.13 -13.49
N ASN A 300 1.92 3.28 -14.05
CA ASN A 300 1.45 4.61 -13.67
C ASN A 300 1.15 5.42 -14.92
N ILE A 301 -0.13 5.78 -15.13
CA ILE A 301 -0.58 6.53 -16.31
C ILE A 301 0.15 7.86 -16.53
N LEU A 302 0.60 8.54 -15.46
CA LEU A 302 1.33 9.80 -15.58
C LEU A 302 2.78 9.61 -16.08
N ILE A 303 3.30 8.39 -16.01
CA ILE A 303 4.58 8.04 -16.65
C ILE A 303 4.37 7.84 -18.15
N THR A 304 3.25 7.25 -18.56
CA THR A 304 2.86 7.02 -19.97
C THR A 304 2.58 8.33 -20.72
N LEU A 305 2.09 9.36 -20.04
CA LEU A 305 1.86 10.68 -20.65
C LEU A 305 3.19 11.46 -20.82
N GLU A 306 3.49 11.90 -22.04
CA GLU A 306 4.74 12.62 -22.36
C GLU A 306 4.59 14.09 -22.80
N LYS A 307 3.39 14.52 -23.19
CA LYS A 307 3.11 15.86 -23.74
C LYS A 307 1.72 16.37 -23.33
N PRO A 308 1.52 17.69 -23.20
CA PRO A 308 2.55 18.75 -23.17
C PRO A 308 3.35 18.73 -21.85
N ALA A 309 4.63 19.08 -21.91
CA ALA A 309 5.59 18.90 -20.81
C ALA A 309 5.17 19.61 -19.51
N TRP A 310 4.68 20.85 -19.58
CA TRP A 310 4.28 21.62 -18.39
C TRP A 310 3.14 20.95 -17.62
N LEU A 311 2.18 20.34 -18.33
CA LEU A 311 1.03 19.68 -17.73
C LEU A 311 1.44 18.39 -17.02
N ILE A 312 2.38 17.64 -17.61
CA ILE A 312 2.93 16.42 -17.00
C ILE A 312 3.78 16.76 -15.79
N ALA A 313 4.60 17.81 -15.86
CA ALA A 313 5.35 18.30 -14.73
C ALA A 313 4.42 18.70 -13.57
N MET A 314 3.37 19.46 -13.86
CA MET A 314 2.37 19.86 -12.86
C MET A 314 1.66 18.66 -12.23
N ALA A 315 1.17 17.71 -13.03
CA ALA A 315 0.49 16.52 -12.54
C ALA A 315 1.39 15.68 -11.60
N ASN A 316 2.67 15.52 -11.95
CA ASN A 316 3.61 14.81 -11.10
C ASN A 316 3.87 15.54 -9.77
N MET A 317 3.93 16.87 -9.76
CA MET A 317 4.03 17.63 -8.50
C MET A 317 2.76 17.54 -7.64
N PHE A 318 1.59 17.47 -8.27
CA PHE A 318 0.34 17.19 -7.55
C PHE A 318 0.35 15.80 -6.92
N VAL A 319 0.87 14.78 -7.61
CA VAL A 319 1.08 13.46 -7.00
C VAL A 319 2.01 13.54 -5.80
N VAL A 320 3.15 14.25 -5.92
CA VAL A 320 4.09 14.46 -4.80
C VAL A 320 3.39 15.05 -3.57
N ILE A 321 2.62 16.12 -3.73
CA ILE A 321 1.89 16.74 -2.61
C ILE A 321 0.83 15.80 -2.05
N HIS A 322 0.12 15.08 -2.92
CA HIS A 322 -0.88 14.11 -2.50
C HIS A 322 -0.28 12.99 -1.65
N VAL A 323 0.74 12.30 -2.17
CA VAL A 323 1.35 11.15 -1.48
C VAL A 323 2.06 11.56 -0.18
N ILE A 324 2.44 12.84 -0.03
CA ILE A 324 2.90 13.39 1.25
C ILE A 324 1.83 13.24 2.33
N GLY A 325 0.60 13.68 2.03
CA GLY A 325 -0.52 13.61 2.97
C GLY A 325 -0.99 12.18 3.21
N SER A 326 -1.09 11.38 2.15
CA SER A 326 -1.54 9.99 2.25
C SER A 326 -0.59 9.14 3.08
N TYR A 327 0.73 9.33 2.96
CA TYR A 327 1.69 8.69 3.85
C TYR A 327 1.40 9.00 5.33
N GLN A 328 1.09 10.27 5.69
CA GLN A 328 0.81 10.60 7.08
C GLN A 328 -0.44 9.88 7.59
N ILE A 329 -1.49 9.75 6.77
CA ILE A 329 -2.73 9.05 7.14
C ILE A 329 -2.45 7.58 7.49
N TYR A 330 -1.62 6.89 6.70
CA TYR A 330 -1.28 5.48 6.95
C TYR A 330 -0.19 5.27 8.02
N ALA A 331 0.69 6.25 8.24
CA ALA A 331 1.72 6.15 9.28
C ALA A 331 1.15 6.38 10.70
N MET A 332 0.11 7.19 10.86
CA MET A 332 -0.47 7.52 12.17
C MET A 332 -0.96 6.30 12.96
N PRO A 333 -1.71 5.34 12.39
CA PRO A 333 -2.11 4.12 13.09
C PRO A 333 -0.92 3.26 13.53
N VAL A 334 0.12 3.17 12.69
CA VAL A 334 1.36 2.46 13.05
C VAL A 334 2.05 3.12 14.24
N PHE A 335 2.16 4.45 14.21
CA PHE A 335 2.71 5.22 15.34
C PHE A 335 1.89 5.00 16.60
N ASP A 336 0.57 5.08 16.51
CA ASP A 336 -0.32 4.87 17.65
C ASP A 336 -0.18 3.47 18.24
N MET A 337 -0.05 2.44 17.40
CA MET A 337 0.13 1.07 17.86
C MET A 337 1.48 0.86 18.56
N ILE A 338 2.58 1.35 17.98
CA ILE A 338 3.91 1.25 18.61
C ILE A 338 3.93 2.06 19.92
N GLU A 339 3.50 3.32 19.88
CA GLU A 339 3.42 4.22 21.05
C GLU A 339 2.54 3.59 22.15
N THR A 340 1.44 2.93 21.80
CA THR A 340 0.58 2.21 22.76
C THR A 340 1.33 1.06 23.43
N VAL A 341 2.03 0.21 22.67
CA VAL A 341 2.74 -0.93 23.25
C VAL A 341 3.82 -0.45 24.22
N LEU A 342 4.60 0.56 23.83
CA LEU A 342 5.67 1.10 24.66
C LEU A 342 5.14 1.71 25.97
N VAL A 343 4.06 2.48 25.91
CA VAL A 343 3.52 3.17 27.09
C VAL A 343 2.63 2.27 27.94
N LYS A 344 1.73 1.47 27.35
CA LYS A 344 0.76 0.66 28.11
C LYS A 344 1.27 -0.72 28.52
N LYS A 345 2.14 -1.35 27.72
CA LYS A 345 2.69 -2.69 28.02
C LYS A 345 4.09 -2.65 28.59
N LEU A 346 4.96 -1.77 28.07
CA LEU A 346 6.35 -1.65 28.54
C LEU A 346 6.55 -0.52 29.57
N ASN A 347 5.48 0.18 29.95
CA ASN A 347 5.47 1.23 30.97
C ASN A 347 6.48 2.36 30.74
N PHE A 348 6.80 2.69 29.49
CA PHE A 348 7.60 3.88 29.19
C PHE A 348 6.78 5.16 29.43
N SER A 349 7.44 6.20 29.93
CA SER A 349 6.82 7.50 30.15
C SER A 349 6.46 8.18 28.81
N PRO A 350 5.21 8.64 28.63
CA PRO A 350 4.83 9.47 27.49
C PRO A 350 5.72 10.71 27.41
N SER A 351 6.50 10.83 26.33
CA SER A 351 7.44 11.96 26.16
C SER A 351 7.66 12.31 24.69
N THR A 352 8.03 13.56 24.43
CA THR A 352 8.39 14.01 23.08
C THR A 352 9.60 13.25 22.55
N THR A 353 10.56 12.89 23.41
CA THR A 353 11.73 12.09 23.04
C THR A 353 11.33 10.69 22.60
N LEU A 354 10.43 10.02 23.32
CA LEU A 354 9.93 8.71 22.92
C LEU A 354 9.28 8.76 21.54
N ARG A 355 8.40 9.75 21.33
CA ARG A 355 7.75 9.97 20.03
C ARG A 355 8.76 10.23 18.92
N PHE A 356 9.74 11.10 19.17
CA PHE A 356 10.81 11.39 18.23
C PHE A 356 11.55 10.11 17.83
N VAL A 357 12.05 9.33 18.79
CA VAL A 357 12.81 8.10 18.52
C VAL A 357 11.99 7.08 17.73
N VAL A 358 10.76 6.79 18.18
CA VAL A 358 9.88 5.78 17.56
C VAL A 358 9.56 6.14 16.11
N ARG A 359 9.18 7.39 15.85
CA ARG A 359 8.76 7.81 14.52
C ARG A 359 9.93 7.93 13.55
N ASN A 360 11.10 8.38 14.02
CA ASN A 360 12.32 8.33 13.21
C ASN A 360 12.76 6.89 12.91
N PHE A 361 12.62 5.98 13.88
CA PHE A 361 12.93 4.56 13.67
C PHE A 361 11.92 3.86 12.74
N PHE A 362 10.72 4.40 12.54
CA PHE A 362 9.81 3.89 11.51
C PHE A 362 10.20 4.39 10.12
N VAL A 363 10.48 5.69 9.98
CA VAL A 363 10.79 6.32 8.69
C VAL A 363 12.19 5.93 8.18
N GLY A 364 13.17 5.79 9.08
CA GLY A 364 14.59 5.52 8.78
C GLY A 364 14.85 4.18 8.06
N PRO A 365 14.45 3.04 8.62
CA PRO A 365 14.60 1.73 7.98
C PRO A 365 13.84 1.64 6.66
N ILE A 366 12.72 2.35 6.49
CA ILE A 366 12.03 2.40 5.19
C ILE A 366 12.94 3.06 4.15
N LYS A 367 13.60 4.18 4.49
CA LYS A 367 14.57 4.85 3.62
C LYS A 367 15.78 3.96 3.31
N ASP A 368 16.38 3.34 4.32
CA ASP A 368 17.61 2.56 4.17
C ASP A 368 17.37 1.22 3.46
N ASN A 369 16.27 0.52 3.79
CA ASN A 369 15.88 -0.70 3.09
C ASN A 369 15.45 -0.40 1.65
N LEU A 370 14.73 0.69 1.39
CA LEU A 370 14.45 1.11 0.01
C LEU A 370 15.74 1.41 -0.75
N GLN A 371 16.73 2.04 -0.14
CA GLN A 371 18.02 2.24 -0.77
C GLN A 371 18.71 0.92 -1.11
N ALA A 372 18.78 -0.03 -0.16
CA ALA A 372 19.37 -1.34 -0.39
C ALA A 372 18.63 -2.12 -1.49
N ILE A 373 17.29 -2.09 -1.46
CA ILE A 373 16.45 -2.80 -2.41
C ILE A 373 16.52 -2.15 -3.81
N CYS A 374 16.39 -0.82 -3.92
CA CYS A 374 16.50 -0.10 -5.20
C CYS A 374 17.91 -0.20 -5.80
N SER A 375 18.95 -0.26 -4.97
CA SER A 375 20.33 -0.49 -5.44
C SER A 375 20.50 -1.91 -6.00
N ASN A 376 19.75 -2.88 -5.50
CA ASN A 376 19.81 -4.29 -5.91
C ASN A 376 18.81 -4.67 -7.02
N LEU A 377 17.69 -3.97 -7.19
CA LEU A 377 16.59 -4.38 -8.08
C LEU A 377 16.52 -3.66 -9.44
N GLY A 378 17.29 -2.60 -9.67
CA GLY A 378 17.25 -1.84 -10.93
C GLY A 378 15.89 -1.14 -11.19
N PRO A 379 15.78 -0.32 -12.25
CA PRO A 379 14.73 0.72 -12.35
C PRO A 379 13.29 0.25 -12.61
N ARG A 380 13.03 -1.04 -12.90
CA ARG A 380 11.75 -1.50 -13.48
C ARG A 380 10.84 -2.34 -12.57
N ARG A 381 11.11 -2.44 -11.26
CA ARG A 381 10.49 -3.49 -10.42
C ARG A 381 9.55 -3.05 -9.30
N PHE A 382 9.19 -1.77 -9.22
CA PHE A 382 8.39 -1.27 -8.09
C PHE A 382 6.97 -0.81 -8.43
N GLY A 383 6.48 -1.03 -9.64
CA GLY A 383 5.06 -0.92 -9.95
C GLY A 383 4.39 -2.30 -9.85
N GLY A 384 3.36 -2.41 -9.02
CA GLY A 384 2.28 -3.42 -9.07
C GLY A 384 2.60 -4.92 -8.97
N SER A 385 3.85 -5.33 -9.14
CA SER A 385 4.20 -6.74 -9.30
C SER A 385 4.81 -7.29 -8.02
N THR A 386 4.10 -8.25 -7.42
CA THR A 386 4.61 -9.37 -6.63
C THR A 386 6.13 -9.46 -6.60
N LEU A 387 6.70 -9.51 -5.39
CA LEU A 387 8.03 -10.04 -5.11
C LEU A 387 8.16 -11.41 -5.81
N GLN A 388 8.58 -11.41 -7.08
CA GLN A 388 9.07 -12.64 -7.69
C GLN A 388 10.39 -12.92 -6.98
N LEU A 389 10.33 -13.86 -6.04
CA LEU A 389 11.49 -14.60 -5.58
C LEU A 389 12.17 -15.12 -6.85
N SER A 390 13.25 -14.44 -7.25
CA SER A 390 14.17 -15.00 -8.21
C SER A 390 14.66 -16.31 -7.60
N PRO A 391 14.45 -17.49 -8.21
CA PRO A 391 15.33 -18.59 -7.90
C PRO A 391 16.69 -18.09 -8.39
N LYS A 392 17.59 -17.76 -7.46
CA LYS A 392 19.02 -17.76 -7.78
C LYS A 392 19.37 -19.21 -8.07
N SER A 393 19.04 -19.70 -9.26
CA SER A 393 19.83 -20.77 -9.84
C SER A 393 21.17 -20.14 -10.22
N PRO A 394 22.30 -20.71 -9.78
CA PRO A 394 23.60 -20.26 -10.29
C PRO A 394 23.57 -20.45 -11.81
N ARG A 395 23.84 -19.38 -12.56
CA ARG A 395 24.09 -19.47 -14.00
C ARG A 395 25.22 -20.47 -14.21
N LEU A 396 24.89 -21.70 -14.62
CA LEU A 396 25.84 -22.52 -15.37
C LEU A 396 26.15 -21.71 -16.63
N GLN A 397 27.36 -21.17 -16.71
CA GLN A 397 27.93 -20.79 -17.99
C GLN A 397 27.99 -22.06 -18.82
N LEU A 398 27.10 -22.17 -19.81
CA LEU A 398 27.23 -23.17 -20.85
C LEU A 398 28.53 -22.86 -21.59
N PRO A 399 29.50 -23.79 -21.63
CA PRO A 399 30.74 -23.57 -22.36
C PRO A 399 30.40 -23.45 -23.85
N ASP A 400 31.11 -22.55 -24.51
CA ASP A 400 31.08 -22.37 -25.96
C ASP A 400 31.16 -23.73 -26.68
N SER A 401 30.51 -23.83 -27.83
CA SER A 401 30.30 -25.03 -28.65
C SER A 401 31.57 -25.84 -28.96
N SER A 402 32.75 -25.22 -28.83
CA SER A 402 34.06 -25.86 -28.92
C SER A 402 34.46 -26.65 -27.66
N GLY A 403 34.05 -26.20 -26.47
CA GLY A 403 34.31 -26.85 -25.18
C GLY A 403 33.44 -28.08 -24.93
N ALA A 404 32.18 -28.04 -25.37
CA ALA A 404 31.25 -29.17 -25.24
C ALA A 404 31.70 -30.39 -26.08
N ARG A 405 32.27 -30.17 -27.27
CA ARG A 405 32.85 -31.27 -28.09
C ARG A 405 34.08 -31.88 -27.42
N LYS A 406 34.99 -31.07 -26.89
CA LYS A 406 36.18 -31.56 -26.17
C LYS A 406 35.83 -32.33 -24.90
N ALA A 407 34.82 -31.87 -24.15
CA ALA A 407 34.33 -32.57 -22.96
C ALA A 407 33.65 -33.90 -23.32
N HIS A 408 32.89 -33.96 -24.42
CA HIS A 408 32.25 -35.19 -24.87
C HIS A 408 33.27 -36.23 -25.39
N GLU A 409 34.36 -35.80 -26.05
CA GLU A 409 35.45 -36.69 -26.47
C GLU A 409 36.29 -37.17 -25.28
N ALA A 410 36.61 -36.29 -24.33
CA ALA A 410 37.32 -36.67 -23.10
C ALA A 410 36.51 -37.69 -22.27
N ASN A 411 35.19 -37.51 -22.16
CA ASN A 411 34.34 -38.43 -21.43
C ASN A 411 34.16 -39.78 -22.15
N ARG A 412 34.16 -39.81 -23.49
CA ARG A 412 34.21 -41.07 -24.26
C ARG A 412 35.54 -41.80 -24.07
N GLN A 413 36.66 -41.10 -24.06
CA GLN A 413 37.96 -41.72 -23.81
C GLN A 413 38.08 -42.26 -22.37
N GLN A 414 37.51 -41.56 -21.40
CA GLN A 414 37.52 -42.00 -20.00
C GLN A 414 36.60 -43.20 -19.77
N GLN A 415 35.42 -43.26 -20.40
CA GLN A 415 34.55 -44.44 -20.39
C GLN A 415 35.14 -45.62 -21.17
N ALA A 416 35.85 -45.38 -22.27
CA ALA A 416 36.56 -46.43 -23.00
C ALA A 416 37.71 -47.02 -22.18
N ARG A 417 38.47 -46.20 -21.45
CA ARG A 417 39.51 -46.65 -20.52
C ARG A 417 38.94 -47.43 -19.33
N GLN A 418 37.79 -47.02 -18.79
CA GLN A 418 37.09 -47.77 -17.75
C GLN A 418 36.55 -49.13 -18.24
N ARG A 419 36.06 -49.22 -19.47
CA ARG A 419 35.57 -50.48 -20.06
C ARG A 419 36.70 -51.49 -20.32
N VAL A 420 37.89 -51.03 -20.70
CA VAL A 420 39.08 -51.89 -20.83
C VAL A 420 39.59 -52.34 -19.45
N SER A 421 39.52 -51.46 -18.44
CA SER A 421 39.90 -51.79 -17.06
C SER A 421 38.95 -52.77 -16.34
N LEU A 422 37.70 -52.88 -16.79
CA LEU A 422 36.66 -53.72 -16.15
C LEU A 422 36.44 -55.07 -16.84
N GLY A 423 37.20 -55.40 -17.88
CA GLY A 423 37.17 -56.74 -18.51
C GLY A 423 35.83 -57.18 -19.12
N LEU A 424 34.91 -56.24 -19.40
CA LEU A 424 33.57 -56.57 -19.89
C LEU A 424 33.57 -56.80 -21.41
N GLN A 425 33.51 -58.07 -21.84
CA GLN A 425 33.19 -58.46 -23.22
C GLN A 425 31.72 -58.11 -23.57
N GLN A 426 31.49 -57.67 -24.81
CA GLN A 426 30.16 -57.34 -25.33
C GLN A 426 29.24 -58.58 -25.41
N PRO A 427 27.95 -58.49 -25.05
CA PRO A 427 26.98 -59.52 -25.38
C PRO A 427 26.45 -59.38 -26.82
N ASN A 428 26.33 -60.52 -27.50
CA ASN A 428 25.84 -60.70 -28.86
C ASN A 428 24.42 -60.12 -29.08
N ARG A 429 24.22 -59.48 -30.24
CA ARG A 429 22.91 -59.04 -30.75
C ARG A 429 22.07 -60.25 -31.17
N VAL A 430 20.90 -60.43 -30.56
CA VAL A 430 19.81 -61.22 -31.13
C VAL A 430 18.86 -60.26 -31.86
N LEU A 431 18.77 -60.45 -33.17
CA LEU A 431 17.82 -59.79 -34.07
C LEU A 431 16.48 -60.55 -33.98
N LEU A 432 15.37 -59.85 -33.71
CA LEU A 432 14.03 -60.36 -33.99
C LEU A 432 13.18 -59.19 -34.50
N GLY A 433 13.05 -59.14 -35.83
CA GLY A 433 12.04 -58.34 -36.50
C GLY A 433 10.74 -59.11 -36.57
N LEU A 434 9.62 -58.40 -36.42
CA LEU A 434 8.33 -58.85 -36.91
C LEU A 434 7.58 -57.66 -37.48
N LYS A 435 7.22 -57.84 -38.75
CA LYS A 435 6.44 -56.95 -39.60
C LYS A 435 5.00 -56.86 -39.10
N LEU A 436 4.45 -55.65 -39.12
CA LEU A 436 3.19 -55.30 -39.78
C LEU A 436 3.24 -53.81 -40.16
#